data_AF-A0A349GPF1-F1
#
_entry.id   AF-A0A349GPF1-F1
#
_cell.length_a   1.000
_cell.length_b   1.000
_cell.length_c   1.000
_cell.angle_alpha   90.00
_cell.angle_beta   90.00
_cell.angle_gamma   90.00
#
_symmetry.space_group_name_H-M   'P 1'
#
loop_
_entity.id
_entity.type
_entity.pdbx_description
1 polymer ?
#
loop_
_entity_poly.entity_id
_entity_poly.type
_entity_poly.pdbx_seq_one_letter_code
_entity_poly.pdbx_strand_id
1 'polypeptide(L)' 'MKNNTPECVLLSPDEYVKLMDEINDARLLALAVKRMENFNPENTISENQVMEHLGITDDDLADFDEVEFE' A
#
# COMPACT_ATOMS: atom_id res chain seq x y z
N MET A 1 -2.75 -40.42 7.74
CA MET A 1 -4.14 -40.00 7.49
C MET A 1 -5.03 -40.55 8.61
N LYS A 2 -5.25 -39.77 9.69
CA LYS A 2 -6.33 -40.04 10.66
C LYS A 2 -7.44 -39.03 10.32
N ASN A 3 -8.69 -39.49 10.16
CA ASN A 3 -9.91 -38.66 10.08
C ASN A 3 -10.29 -37.93 8.76
N ASN A 4 -9.75 -38.28 7.59
CA ASN A 4 -10.20 -37.81 6.25
C ASN A 4 -10.41 -36.28 6.08
N THR A 5 -9.90 -35.46 7.00
CA THR A 5 -10.01 -34.01 6.97
C THR A 5 -8.62 -33.48 6.63
N PRO A 6 -8.47 -32.58 5.64
CA PRO A 6 -7.18 -32.01 5.31
C PRO A 6 -6.70 -31.14 6.49
N GLU A 7 -5.60 -31.54 7.13
CA GLU A 7 -5.01 -30.85 8.28
C GLU A 7 -3.88 -29.88 7.88
N CYS A 8 -3.36 -29.98 6.65
CA CYS A 8 -2.22 -29.20 6.19
C CYS A 8 -2.30 -28.96 4.67
N VAL A 9 -1.85 -27.78 4.26
CA VAL A 9 -1.59 -27.42 2.86
C VAL A 9 -0.08 -27.18 2.74
N LEU A 10 0.55 -27.87 1.80
CA LEU A 10 1.96 -27.67 1.46
C LEU A 10 2.02 -26.84 0.19
N LEU A 11 2.74 -25.73 0.26
CA LEU A 11 2.97 -24.80 -0.86
C LEU A 11 4.48 -24.61 -1.02
N SER A 12 4.91 -24.34 -2.25
CA SER A 12 6.27 -23.83 -2.44
C SER A 12 6.39 -22.43 -1.81
N PRO A 13 7.60 -22.01 -1.38
CA PRO A 13 7.81 -20.65 -0.90
C PRO A 13 7.34 -19.59 -1.90
N ASP A 14 7.59 -19.78 -3.19
CA ASP A 14 7.23 -18.82 -4.25
C ASP A 14 5.71 -18.68 -4.40
N GLU A 15 4.96 -19.78 -4.34
CA GLU A 15 3.49 -19.74 -4.39
C GLU A 15 2.89 -19.07 -3.16
N TYR A 16 3.48 -19.29 -1.98
CA TYR A 16 3.07 -18.60 -0.77
C TYR A 16 3.27 -17.09 -0.88
N VAL A 17 4.45 -16.65 -1.35
CA VAL A 17 4.75 -15.22 -1.52
C VAL A 17 3.78 -14.58 -2.50
N LYS A 18 3.56 -15.18 -3.68
CA LYS A 18 2.60 -14.66 -4.67
C LYS A 18 1.20 -14.51 -4.09
N LEU A 19 0.72 -15.51 -3.34
CA LEU A 19 -0.60 -15.43 -2.71
C LEU A 19 -0.66 -14.30 -1.67
N MET A 20 0.41 -14.11 -0.90
CA MET A 20 0.47 -13.03 0.09
C MET A 20 0.50 -11.65 -0.59
N ASP A 21 1.21 -11.50 -1.70
CA ASP A 21 1.25 -10.27 -2.49
C ASP A 21 -0.13 -9.93 -3.07
N GLU A 22 -0.81 -10.90 -3.70
CA GLU A 22 -2.18 -10.71 -4.21
C GLU A 22 -3.17 -10.30 -3.11
N ILE A 23 -3.05 -10.89 -1.91
CA ILE A 23 -3.88 -10.51 -0.76
C ILE A 23 -3.58 -9.08 -0.31
N ASN A 24 -2.31 -8.67 -0.31
CA ASN A 24 -1.92 -7.31 0.06
C ASN A 24 -2.47 -6.31 -0.93
N ASP A 25 -2.37 -6.58 -2.24
CA ASP A 25 -2.93 -5.73 -3.29
C ASP A 25 -4.45 -5.60 -3.17
N ALA A 26 -5.15 -6.71 -2.94
CA ALA A 26 -6.60 -6.69 -2.74
C ALA A 26 -7.00 -5.85 -1.52
N ARG A 27 -6.22 -5.93 -0.42
CA ARG A 27 -6.45 -5.11 0.79
C ARG A 27 -6.18 -3.63 0.53
N LEU A 28 -5.11 -3.31 -0.19
CA LEU A 28 -4.77 -1.93 -0.57
C LEU A 28 -5.86 -1.33 -1.47
N LEU A 29 -6.35 -2.07 -2.45
CA LEU A 29 -7.45 -1.66 -3.32
C LEU A 29 -8.73 -1.41 -2.51
N ALA A 30 -9.11 -2.34 -1.63
CA ALA A 30 -10.30 -2.18 -0.78
C ALA A 30 -10.20 -0.93 0.12
N LEU A 31 -9.01 -0.65 0.67
CA LEU A 31 -8.76 0.55 1.45
C LEU A 31 -8.87 1.83 0.59
N ALA A 32 -8.31 1.82 -0.62
CA ALA A 32 -8.39 2.94 -1.54
C ALA A 32 -9.86 3.24 -1.93
N VAL A 33 -10.64 2.20 -2.27
CA VAL A 33 -12.08 2.34 -2.55
C VAL A 33 -12.81 2.96 -1.36
N LYS A 34 -12.59 2.45 -0.13
CA LYS A 34 -13.21 3.00 1.08
C LYS A 34 -12.83 4.47 1.32
N ARG A 35 -11.59 4.86 1.04
CA ARG A 35 -11.15 6.27 1.15
C ARG A 35 -11.86 7.14 0.11
N MET A 36 -11.98 6.65 -1.12
CA MET A 36 -12.64 7.37 -2.22
C MET A 36 -14.15 7.52 -2.00
N GLU A 37 -14.82 6.53 -1.41
CA GLU A 37 -16.23 6.64 -1.02
C GLU A 37 -16.50 7.80 -0.04
N ASN A 38 -15.51 8.15 0.78
CA ASN A 38 -15.61 9.22 1.78
C ASN A 38 -14.81 10.47 1.39
N PHE A 39 -14.36 10.55 0.14
CA PHE A 39 -13.51 11.65 -0.31
C PHE A 39 -14.30 12.96 -0.39
N ASN A 40 -13.74 14.03 0.17
CA ASN A 40 -14.27 15.38 0.06
C ASN A 40 -13.14 16.33 -0.38
N PRO A 41 -13.23 16.95 -1.58
CA PRO A 41 -12.18 17.83 -2.08
C PRO A 41 -11.94 19.07 -1.19
N GLU A 42 -12.96 19.55 -0.48
CA GLU A 42 -12.82 20.71 0.43
C GLU A 42 -11.93 20.42 1.65
N ASN A 43 -11.70 19.13 1.96
CA ASN A 43 -10.80 18.71 3.03
C ASN A 43 -9.36 18.47 2.54
N THR A 44 -9.08 18.69 1.26
CA THR A 44 -7.71 18.54 0.73
C THR A 44 -6.87 19.75 1.11
N ILE A 45 -5.58 19.51 1.30
CA ILE A 45 -4.58 20.55 1.55
C ILE A 45 -3.57 20.55 0.41
N SER A 46 -2.96 21.71 0.16
CA SER A 46 -1.95 21.82 -0.88
C SER A 46 -0.66 21.12 -0.46
N GLU A 47 0.17 20.79 -1.43
CA GLU A 47 1.50 20.22 -1.20
C GLU A 47 2.33 21.09 -0.24
N ASN A 48 2.37 22.41 -0.45
CA ASN A 48 3.08 23.35 0.42
C ASN A 48 2.62 23.24 1.89
N GLN A 49 1.32 23.07 2.13
CA GLN A 49 0.79 22.90 3.49
C GLN A 49 1.21 21.55 4.10
N VAL A 50 1.28 20.49 3.29
CA VAL A 50 1.81 19.19 3.72
C VAL A 50 3.28 19.31 4.12
N MET A 51 4.11 19.94 3.28
CA MET A 51 5.53 20.13 3.56
C MET A 51 5.75 20.94 4.84
N GLU A 52 5.02 22.05 5.01
CA GLU A 52 5.06 22.88 6.22
C GLU A 52 4.65 22.07 7.47
N HIS A 53 3.56 21.30 7.41
CA HIS A 53 3.10 20.47 8.52
C HIS A 53 4.09 19.37 8.91
N LEU A 54 4.82 18.81 7.94
CA LEU A 54 5.83 17.78 8.17
C LEU A 54 7.21 18.35 8.49
N GLY A 55 7.40 19.67 8.38
CA GLY A 55 8.68 20.34 8.58
C GLY A 55 9.71 19.99 7.50
N ILE A 56 9.25 19.68 6.29
CA ILE A 56 10.09 19.36 5.14
C ILE A 56 10.39 20.66 4.38
N THR A 57 11.66 20.90 4.09
CA THR A 57 12.14 22.04 3.31
C THR A 57 12.56 21.62 1.91
N ASP A 58 12.65 22.58 0.98
CA ASP A 58 13.11 22.30 -0.39
C ASP A 58 14.54 21.74 -0.41
N ASP A 59 15.40 22.18 0.52
CA ASP A 59 16.76 21.67 0.67
C ASP A 59 16.77 20.19 1.06
N ASP A 60 15.77 19.73 1.83
CA ASP A 60 15.64 18.31 2.19
C ASP A 60 15.32 17.43 0.97
N LEU A 61 14.79 18.01 -0.11
CA LEU A 61 14.39 17.31 -1.32
C LEU A 61 15.39 17.47 -2.47
N ALA A 62 16.33 18.40 -2.38
CA ALA A 62 17.21 18.81 -3.48
C ALA A 62 18.11 17.70 -4.03
N ASP A 63 18.47 16.73 -3.19
CA ASP A 63 19.37 15.62 -3.54
C ASP A 63 18.63 14.35 -4.01
N PHE A 64 17.30 14.38 -4.06
CA PHE A 64 16.50 13.24 -4.52
C PHE A 64 16.38 13.24 -6.04
N ASP A 65 16.74 12.11 -6.66
CA ASP A 65 16.49 11.88 -8.09
C ASP A 65 14.99 11.80 -8.38
N GLU A 66 14.61 12.10 -9.62
CA GLU A 66 13.22 11.92 -10.07
C GLU A 66 12.79 10.47 -9.88
N VAL A 67 11.57 10.28 -9.38
CA VAL A 67 11.00 8.94 -9.20
C VAL A 67 10.66 8.37 -10.59
N GLU A 68 11.39 7.32 -11.00
CA GLU A 68 11.00 6.51 -12.16
C GLU A 68 9.83 5.58 -11.78
N PHE A 69 8.74 5.65 -12.55
CA PHE A 69 7.63 4.72 -12.44
C PHE A 69 7.76 3.65 -13.53
N GLU A 70 7.73 2.38 -13.14
CA GLU A 70 7.77 1.20 -14.04
C GLU A 70 6.36 0.72 -14.40
#